data_AF-A0A2D5IT45-F1
#
_entry.id   AF-A0A2D5IT45-F1
#
_cell.length_a   1.000
_cell.length_b   1.000
_cell.length_c   1.000
_cell.angle_alpha   90.00
_cell.angle_beta   90.00
_cell.angle_gamma   90.00
#
_symmetry.space_group_name_H-M   'P 1'
#
loop_
_entity.id
_entity.type
_entity.pdbx_description
1 polymer ?
#
loop_
_entity_poly.entity_id
_entity_poly.type
_entity_poly.pdbx_seq_one_letter_code
_entity_poly.pdbx_strand_id
1 'polypeptide(L)'
;MTNPEQNHEFDPTDTGSVVDRRTGVDRRAGESGTNLERRRGPGRRLTDWVRTAEEGEMTQEQQMFLHAIDTFKRVNEVSFPTWTDVLEVVRRLGYRKTMSSELNLDSRIEDWQEPSDASSGVDRDEEEAPNRYRKAG
;
A
#
# COMPACT_ATOMS: atom_id res chain seq x y z
N MET A 1 -29.90 28.61 52.54
CA MET A 1 -31.33 28.55 52.12
C MET A 1 -31.65 29.96 51.62
N THR A 2 -31.86 30.29 50.36
CA THR A 2 -32.21 29.59 49.11
C THR A 2 -31.84 30.55 47.96
N ASN A 3 -31.20 30.09 46.89
CA ASN A 3 -30.87 30.92 45.71
C ASN A 3 -31.97 30.71 44.65
N PRO A 4 -32.48 31.74 43.96
CA PRO A 4 -33.64 31.61 43.07
C PRO A 4 -33.24 31.02 41.71
N GLU A 5 -34.14 30.18 41.19
CA GLU A 5 -34.06 29.52 39.88
C GLU A 5 -34.01 30.56 38.74
N GLN A 6 -33.00 30.47 37.88
CA GLN A 6 -32.96 31.24 36.63
C GLN A 6 -33.63 30.44 35.52
N ASN A 7 -34.85 30.85 35.16
CA ASN A 7 -35.55 30.40 33.96
C ASN A 7 -34.86 31.00 32.75
N HIS A 8 -34.18 30.17 31.95
CA HIS A 8 -33.61 30.57 30.68
C HIS A 8 -34.73 30.54 29.62
N GLU A 9 -35.35 31.70 29.39
CA GLU A 9 -36.36 31.92 28.35
C GLU A 9 -35.78 31.55 26.97
N PHE A 10 -36.44 30.66 26.24
CA PHE A 10 -36.05 30.27 24.89
C PHE A 10 -36.52 31.35 23.92
N ASP A 11 -35.58 32.12 23.37
CA ASP A 11 -35.84 33.16 22.37
C ASP A 11 -35.92 32.52 20.96
N PRO A 12 -37.10 32.49 20.31
CA PRO A 12 -37.26 31.87 19.00
C PRO A 12 -36.70 32.71 17.84
N THR A 13 -36.04 33.85 18.10
CA THR A 13 -35.49 34.71 17.06
C THR A 13 -33.99 34.54 16.80
N ASP A 14 -33.26 33.83 17.68
CA ASP A 14 -31.83 33.49 17.48
C ASP A 14 -31.66 32.19 16.68
N THR A 15 -32.24 32.15 15.47
CA THR A 15 -31.89 31.12 14.49
C THR A 15 -30.70 31.62 13.70
N GLY A 16 -29.49 31.21 14.12
CA GLY A 16 -28.24 31.49 13.44
C GLY A 16 -28.39 31.37 11.92
N SER A 17 -28.09 32.47 11.22
CA SER A 17 -28.11 32.66 9.77
C SER A 17 -27.91 31.37 8.97
N VAL A 18 -29.01 30.75 8.57
CA VAL A 18 -28.99 29.64 7.61
C VAL A 18 -28.91 30.27 6.22
N VAL A 19 -27.69 30.36 5.70
CA VAL A 19 -27.47 30.79 4.32
C VAL A 19 -28.13 29.76 3.39
N ASP A 20 -29.15 30.18 2.65
CA ASP A 20 -29.85 29.37 1.65
C ASP A 20 -28.85 28.88 0.59
N ARG A 21 -28.68 27.55 0.47
CA ARG A 21 -27.75 26.93 -0.50
C ARG A 21 -28.20 27.07 -1.96
N ARG A 22 -29.38 27.64 -2.20
CA ARG A 22 -29.98 27.73 -3.55
C ARG A 22 -29.58 28.99 -4.32
N THR A 23 -28.96 29.98 -3.68
CA THR A 23 -28.35 31.14 -4.35
C THR A 23 -26.91 30.84 -4.79
N GLY A 24 -26.74 29.69 -5.46
CA GLY A 24 -25.45 29.23 -5.96
C GLY A 24 -24.86 30.23 -6.95
N VAL A 25 -23.95 31.07 -6.47
CA VAL A 25 -22.97 31.77 -7.30
C VAL A 25 -22.26 30.70 -8.13
N ASP A 26 -22.43 30.78 -9.44
CA ASP A 26 -21.79 29.90 -10.41
C ASP A 26 -20.27 29.99 -10.23
N ARG A 27 -19.67 28.92 -9.73
CA ARG A 27 -18.22 28.84 -9.48
C ARG A 27 -17.39 28.85 -10.76
N ARG A 28 -18.01 28.86 -11.94
CA ARG A 28 -17.33 28.89 -13.25
C ARG A 28 -16.97 30.29 -13.73
N ALA A 29 -17.44 31.34 -13.05
CA ALA A 29 -17.14 32.73 -13.41
C ALA A 29 -15.83 33.28 -12.79
N GLY A 30 -15.05 32.43 -12.10
CA GLY A 30 -13.74 32.79 -11.55
C GLY A 30 -12.62 32.39 -12.49
N GLU A 31 -11.90 33.39 -12.97
CA GLU A 31 -10.81 33.39 -13.95
C GLU A 31 -9.84 32.20 -13.88
N SER A 32 -9.47 31.73 -15.08
CA SER A 32 -8.43 30.75 -15.40
C SER A 32 -7.04 31.14 -14.89
N GLY A 33 -6.81 31.00 -13.60
CA GLY A 33 -5.47 30.91 -13.01
C GLY A 33 -5.26 29.49 -12.53
N THR A 34 -4.44 28.71 -13.22
CA THR A 34 -4.07 27.35 -12.81
C THR A 34 -3.48 27.38 -11.41
N ASN A 35 -4.31 27.09 -10.41
CA ASN A 35 -3.95 26.99 -9.00
C ASN A 35 -3.21 25.67 -8.74
N LEU A 36 -2.09 25.50 -9.44
CA LEU A 36 -1.20 24.33 -9.33
C LEU A 36 -0.17 24.50 -8.20
N GLU A 37 -0.13 25.68 -7.55
CA GLU A 37 0.92 26.04 -6.59
C GLU A 37 0.53 25.93 -5.11
N ARG A 38 -0.73 25.72 -4.73
CA ARG A 38 -1.10 25.87 -3.31
C ARG A 38 -1.67 24.60 -2.71
N ARG A 39 -0.77 23.90 -2.00
CA ARG A 39 -0.94 22.72 -1.13
C ARG A 39 -0.68 21.35 -1.76
N ARG A 40 0.45 21.20 -2.45
CA ARG A 40 1.24 19.98 -2.20
C ARG A 40 1.72 20.09 -0.75
N GLY A 41 0.98 19.50 0.20
CA GLY A 41 1.52 19.27 1.54
C GLY A 41 2.88 18.58 1.43
N PRO A 42 3.79 18.70 2.42
CA PRO A 42 5.16 18.21 2.32
C PRO A 42 5.12 16.84 1.67
N GLY A 43 5.51 16.80 0.39
CA GLY A 43 5.41 15.56 -0.38
C GLY A 43 6.13 14.57 0.50
N ARG A 44 5.45 13.50 0.92
CA ARG A 44 6.07 12.48 1.76
C ARG A 44 7.28 12.08 0.94
N ARG A 45 8.45 12.60 1.31
CA ARG A 45 9.66 12.42 0.53
C ARG A 45 9.75 10.91 0.49
N LEU A 46 9.67 10.36 -0.72
CA LEU A 46 10.02 8.97 -0.94
C LEU A 46 11.32 8.82 -0.17
N THR A 47 11.20 8.07 0.91
CA THR A 47 12.21 7.89 1.93
C THR A 47 13.52 7.59 1.22
N ASP A 48 14.65 8.11 1.70
CA ASP A 48 15.87 8.17 0.89
C ASP A 48 16.28 6.80 0.29
N TRP A 49 15.82 5.67 0.86
CA TRP A 49 15.90 4.32 0.26
C TRP A 49 15.20 4.14 -1.10
N VAL A 50 14.01 4.70 -1.30
CA VAL A 50 13.30 4.64 -2.61
C VAL A 50 14.04 5.48 -3.63
N ARG A 51 14.51 6.67 -3.22
CA ARG A 51 15.26 7.58 -4.10
C ARG A 51 16.58 6.95 -4.52
N THR A 52 17.30 6.28 -3.62
CA THR A 52 18.53 5.53 -3.96
C THR A 52 18.26 4.35 -4.90
N ALA A 53 17.09 3.71 -4.81
CA ALA A 53 16.68 2.66 -5.75
C ALA A 53 16.36 3.22 -7.17
N GLU A 54 15.85 4.44 -7.26
CA GLU A 54 15.54 5.09 -8.56
C GLU A 54 16.71 5.83 -9.20
N GLU A 55 17.66 6.38 -8.43
CA GLU A 55 18.68 7.34 -8.93
C GLU A 55 20.13 6.78 -9.06
N GLY A 56 20.34 5.46 -9.01
CA GLY A 56 21.42 4.88 -9.84
C GLY A 56 22.53 4.04 -9.21
N GLU A 57 22.30 3.26 -8.15
CA GLU A 57 23.12 2.06 -7.86
C GLU A 57 22.24 0.91 -7.35
N MET A 58 21.18 0.55 -8.07
CA MET A 58 20.43 -0.67 -7.74
C MET A 58 21.30 -1.89 -8.03
N THR A 59 21.42 -2.82 -7.07
CA THR A 59 22.23 -4.03 -7.27
C THR A 59 21.68 -4.85 -8.44
N GLN A 60 22.53 -5.61 -9.13
CA GLN A 60 22.09 -6.48 -10.24
C GLN A 60 20.99 -7.45 -9.80
N GLU A 61 21.09 -7.94 -8.56
CA GLU A 61 20.10 -8.78 -7.91
C GLU A 61 18.75 -8.08 -7.73
N GLN A 62 18.74 -6.83 -7.26
CA GLN A 62 17.50 -6.05 -7.12
C GLN A 62 16.83 -5.80 -8.48
N GLN A 63 17.61 -5.49 -9.53
CA GLN A 63 17.10 -5.35 -10.90
C GLN A 63 16.49 -6.65 -11.43
N MET A 64 17.18 -7.77 -11.27
CA MET A 64 16.67 -9.10 -11.64
C MET A 64 15.37 -9.43 -10.91
N PHE A 65 15.32 -9.17 -9.61
CA PHE A 65 14.13 -9.45 -8.78
C PHE A 65 12.92 -8.63 -9.23
N LEU A 66 13.08 -7.33 -9.52
CA LEU A 66 11.98 -6.51 -10.04
C LEU A 66 11.46 -7.02 -11.38
N HIS A 67 12.36 -7.41 -12.29
CA HIS A 67 11.96 -7.97 -13.58
C HIS A 67 11.20 -9.30 -13.43
N ALA A 68 11.61 -10.14 -12.47
CA ALA A 68 10.95 -11.40 -12.17
C ALA A 68 9.53 -11.19 -11.61
N ILE A 69 9.36 -10.22 -10.69
CA ILE A 69 8.05 -9.86 -10.14
C ILE A 69 7.14 -9.29 -11.22
N ASP A 70 7.65 -8.42 -12.09
CA ASP A 70 6.87 -7.87 -13.19
C ASP A 70 6.41 -8.97 -14.16
N THR A 71 7.29 -9.91 -14.49
CA THR A 71 6.95 -11.09 -15.30
C THR A 71 5.87 -11.93 -14.62
N PHE A 72 6.00 -12.20 -13.31
CA PHE A 72 5.01 -12.94 -12.54
C PHE A 72 3.63 -12.28 -12.59
N LYS A 73 3.57 -10.96 -12.41
CA LYS A 73 2.32 -10.19 -12.46
C LYS A 73 1.61 -10.29 -13.80
N ARG A 74 2.37 -10.21 -14.91
CA ARG A 74 1.82 -10.30 -16.26
C ARG A 74 1.30 -11.70 -16.58
N VAL A 75 2.02 -12.75 -16.19
CA VAL A 75 1.64 -14.15 -16.45
C VAL A 75 0.39 -14.54 -15.67
N ASN A 76 0.26 -14.07 -14.43
CA ASN A 76 -0.87 -14.43 -13.56
C ASN A 76 -2.03 -13.41 -13.62
N GLU A 77 -1.88 -12.32 -14.39
CA GLU A 77 -2.84 -11.20 -14.46
C GLU A 77 -3.14 -10.56 -13.09
N VAL A 78 -2.12 -10.50 -12.23
CA VAL A 78 -2.24 -10.02 -10.85
C VAL A 78 -1.57 -8.65 -10.68
N SER A 79 -2.33 -7.68 -10.16
CA SER A 79 -1.78 -6.35 -9.83
C SER A 79 -0.90 -6.38 -8.57
N PHE A 80 -1.27 -7.18 -7.58
CA PHE A 80 -0.62 -7.27 -6.27
C PHE A 80 -0.37 -8.74 -5.88
N PRO A 81 0.87 -9.27 -6.03
CA PRO A 81 1.19 -10.61 -5.59
C PRO A 81 1.08 -10.72 -4.07
N THR A 82 0.71 -11.91 -3.57
CA THR A 82 0.75 -12.20 -2.13
C THR A 82 2.19 -12.44 -1.66
N TRP A 83 2.47 -12.35 -0.36
CA TRP A 83 3.80 -12.67 0.17
C TRP A 83 4.22 -14.12 -0.11
N THR A 84 3.26 -15.05 -0.19
CA THR A 84 3.50 -16.43 -0.62
C THR A 84 3.98 -16.49 -2.07
N ASP A 85 3.41 -15.66 -2.94
CA ASP A 85 3.80 -15.60 -4.36
C ASP A 85 5.18 -14.98 -4.54
N VAL A 86 5.49 -13.96 -3.74
CA VAL A 86 6.82 -13.35 -3.70
C VAL A 86 7.86 -14.39 -3.29
N LEU A 87 7.58 -15.18 -2.24
CA LEU A 87 8.46 -16.29 -1.85
C LEU A 87 8.62 -17.32 -2.96
N GLU A 88 7.55 -17.62 -3.69
CA GLU A 88 7.60 -18.53 -4.83
C GLU A 88 8.51 -18.01 -5.95
N VAL A 89 8.41 -16.72 -6.31
CA VAL A 89 9.31 -16.10 -7.29
C VAL A 89 10.77 -16.17 -6.83
N VAL A 90 11.05 -15.86 -5.56
CA VAL A 90 12.41 -15.97 -4.99
C VAL A 90 12.94 -17.40 -5.09
N ARG A 91 12.11 -18.40 -4.80
CA ARG A 91 12.49 -19.82 -4.94
C ARG A 91 12.76 -20.22 -6.39
N ARG A 92 11.96 -19.74 -7.34
CA ARG A 92 12.13 -19.97 -8.79
C ARG A 92 13.37 -19.29 -9.36
N LEU A 93 13.77 -18.15 -8.80
CA LEU A 93 15.04 -17.47 -9.13
C LEU A 93 16.29 -18.24 -8.66
N GLY A 94 16.11 -19.24 -7.79
CA GLY A 94 17.19 -20.12 -7.33
C GLY A 94 17.73 -19.80 -5.94
N TYR A 95 17.13 -18.86 -5.21
CA TYR A 95 17.54 -18.58 -3.83
C TYR A 95 17.18 -19.75 -2.90
N ARG A 96 18.11 -20.09 -2.00
CA ARG A 96 17.98 -21.13 -0.99
C ARG A 96 18.41 -20.62 0.37
N LYS A 97 17.71 -21.05 1.42
CA LYS A 97 18.07 -20.69 2.80
C LYS A 97 19.15 -21.65 3.32
N THR A 98 20.40 -21.39 2.94
CA THR A 98 21.56 -22.24 3.31
C THR A 98 22.22 -21.83 4.62
N MET A 99 21.80 -20.71 5.23
CA MET A 99 22.37 -20.16 6.45
C MET A 99 21.28 -19.90 7.50
N SER A 100 21.71 -19.80 8.76
CA SER A 100 20.85 -19.34 9.85
C SER A 100 20.40 -17.90 9.59
N SER A 101 19.18 -17.58 10.01
CA SER A 101 18.66 -16.22 9.92
C SER A 101 19.43 -15.30 10.87
N GLU A 102 19.87 -14.15 10.37
CA GLU A 102 20.43 -13.07 11.21
C GLU A 102 19.33 -12.32 12.01
N LEU A 103 18.08 -12.56 11.65
CA LEU A 103 16.91 -11.98 12.30
C LEU A 103 16.61 -12.68 13.61
N ASN A 104 16.27 -11.91 14.64
CA ASN A 104 15.77 -12.44 15.90
C ASN A 104 14.29 -12.85 15.71
N LEU A 105 14.10 -14.11 15.29
CA LEU A 105 12.78 -14.73 15.18
C LEU A 105 12.27 -15.10 16.57
N ASP A 106 10.97 -14.93 16.80
CA ASP A 106 10.32 -15.36 18.04
C ASP A 106 10.47 -16.88 18.21
N SER A 107 10.57 -17.32 19.46
CA SER A 107 10.67 -18.72 19.93
C SER A 107 9.64 -19.71 19.33
N ARG A 108 8.55 -19.18 18.76
CA ARG A 108 7.50 -19.96 18.12
C ARG A 108 7.85 -20.39 16.68
N ILE A 109 8.90 -19.82 16.10
CA ILE A 109 9.28 -20.05 14.70
C ILE A 109 10.60 -20.81 14.66
N GLU A 110 10.59 -21.98 14.04
CA GLU A 110 11.79 -22.77 13.80
C GLU A 110 12.58 -22.21 12.61
N ASP A 111 13.84 -21.86 12.83
CA ASP A 111 14.75 -21.44 11.77
C ASP A 111 15.33 -22.65 11.04
N TRP A 112 14.69 -23.05 9.93
CA TRP A 112 15.10 -24.21 9.14
C TRP A 112 16.14 -23.84 8.08
N GLN A 113 16.92 -24.81 7.61
CA GLN A 113 17.92 -24.62 6.54
C GLN A 113 17.75 -25.72 5.49
N GLU A 114 18.17 -25.45 4.26
CA GLU A 114 18.16 -26.40 3.15
C GLU A 114 19.51 -26.44 2.42
N PRO A 115 19.84 -27.56 1.76
CA PRO A 115 21.05 -27.64 0.94
C PRO A 115 20.91 -26.76 -0.31
N SER A 116 22.05 -26.33 -0.87
CA SER A 116 22.07 -25.40 -2.01
C SER A 116 21.53 -26.01 -3.31
N ASP A 117 21.50 -27.33 -3.41
CA ASP A 117 20.97 -28.11 -4.54
C ASP A 117 19.52 -28.58 -4.33
N ALA A 118 18.87 -28.19 -3.23
CA ALA A 118 17.46 -28.49 -3.01
C ALA A 118 16.60 -27.99 -4.17
N SER A 119 15.59 -28.78 -4.56
CA SER A 119 14.55 -28.29 -5.48
C SER A 119 13.86 -27.07 -4.89
N SER A 120 13.31 -26.21 -5.75
CA SER A 120 12.59 -25.02 -5.33
C SER A 120 11.33 -25.37 -4.54
N GLY A 121 10.79 -26.59 -4.72
CA GLY A 121 9.60 -27.08 -4.02
C GLY A 121 8.33 -26.30 -4.35
N VAL A 122 8.39 -25.48 -5.40
CA VAL A 122 7.28 -24.65 -5.89
C VAL A 122 6.72 -25.17 -7.20
N ASP A 123 7.00 -26.44 -7.50
CA ASP A 123 6.33 -27.24 -8.53
C ASP A 123 4.89 -27.52 -8.06
N ARG A 124 4.10 -26.45 -7.92
CA ARG A 124 2.69 -26.56 -7.60
C ARG A 124 1.99 -26.90 -8.91
N ASP A 125 1.19 -27.97 -8.90
CA ASP A 125 0.46 -28.44 -10.07
C ASP A 125 -0.24 -27.26 -10.76
N GLU A 126 0.05 -27.09 -12.05
CA GLU A 126 -0.47 -25.99 -12.89
C GLU A 126 -2.01 -25.90 -12.86
N GLU A 127 -2.68 -26.97 -12.41
CA GLU A 127 -4.13 -27.08 -12.23
C GLU A 127 -4.69 -26.18 -11.10
N GLU A 128 -3.93 -25.86 -10.05
CA GLU A 128 -4.40 -25.01 -8.94
C GLU A 128 -4.17 -23.50 -9.16
N ALA A 129 -3.16 -23.13 -9.95
CA ALA A 129 -2.79 -21.74 -10.21
C ALA A 129 -3.94 -20.87 -10.78
N PRO A 130 -4.74 -21.31 -11.77
CA PRO A 130 -5.77 -20.47 -12.38
C PRO A 130 -6.99 -20.20 -11.49
N ASN A 131 -7.09 -20.85 -10.32
CA ASN A 131 -8.21 -20.64 -9.40
C ASN A 131 -7.87 -19.69 -8.24
N ARG A 132 -6.59 -19.40 -7.99
CA ARG A 132 -6.16 -18.53 -6.87
C ARG A 132 -6.42 -17.05 -7.11
N TYR A 133 -6.39 -16.63 -8.37
CA TYR A 133 -6.57 -15.23 -8.77
C TYR A 133 -7.86 -15.00 -9.57
N ARG A 134 -8.65 -16.05 -9.80
CA ARG A 134 -10.00 -15.89 -10.35
C ARG A 134 -10.85 -15.19 -9.31
N LYS A 135 -11.07 -13.88 -9.54
CA LYS A 135 -12.04 -13.08 -8.82
C LYS A 135 -13.41 -13.73 -9.02
N ALA A 136 -14.03 -14.21 -7.94
CA ALA A 136 -15.45 -14.56 -7.96
C ALA A 136 -16.20 -13.32 -8.47
N GLY A 137 -16.84 -13.48 -9.64
CA GLY A 137 -17.65 -12.44 -10.28
C GLY A 137 -18.90 -12.14 -9.48
#